data_AF-A0A836SJ19-F1
#
_entry.id   AF-A0A836SJ19-F1
#
_cell.length_a   1.000
_cell.length_b   1.000
_cell.length_c   1.000
_cell.angle_alpha   90.00
_cell.angle_beta   90.00
_cell.angle_gamma   90.00
#
_symmetry.space_group_name_H-M   'P 1'
#
loop_
_entity.id
_entity.type
_entity.pdbx_description
1 polymer ?
#
loop_
_entity_poly.entity_id
_entity_poly.type
_entity_poly.pdbx_seq_one_letter_code
_entity_poly.pdbx_strand_id
1 'polypeptide(L)'
;MLNLRLTDLDELVLTVRDKTSRIYLFEAVSAYRIGAYRSAIVSTWIAASYDIITKIHELDIQGDKKAKTFMADMGNWIKKKQITKLQELEQNLLKIAHDDFEFLSDYERDDLLRLQQDRHLCAHPALVMLEEQALFQPTPELVRVHIVHSVKHLLQHPPTQGKKALDRIMADIKLSSFPNDCEDIYTFLHTKYFKSAKASLIRNFIIVLLKLILKNEVPEFSSKRQELLCALMAVAKGFDELYQQTMSEQLPKIAESLEDQQLYLSIFSLLKQDNRCWHWLNEAERIRFNQLNILKGESLYV
;
A
#
# COMPACT_ATOMS: atom_id res chain seq x y z
N MET A 1 -27.67 -12.46 5.53
CA MET A 1 -27.58 -12.07 6.96
C MET A 1 -26.12 -11.82 7.29
N LEU A 2 -25.73 -10.56 7.48
CA LEU A 2 -24.41 -10.24 8.02
C LEU A 2 -24.39 -10.70 9.47
N ASN A 3 -23.55 -11.71 9.78
CA ASN A 3 -23.28 -12.11 11.16
C ASN A 3 -22.61 -10.92 11.87
N LEU A 4 -23.41 -10.12 12.57
CA LEU A 4 -22.95 -9.16 13.58
C LEU A 4 -22.45 -9.96 14.79
N ARG A 5 -21.32 -10.66 14.63
CA ARG A 5 -20.64 -11.34 15.72
C ARG A 5 -19.43 -10.50 16.13
N LEU A 6 -19.31 -10.26 17.42
CA LEU A 6 -18.11 -9.66 17.99
C LEU A 6 -16.93 -10.59 17.68
N THR A 7 -15.86 -10.02 17.12
CA THR A 7 -14.62 -10.74 16.87
C THR A 7 -14.03 -11.29 18.19
N ASP A 8 -13.61 -12.54 18.19
CA ASP A 8 -12.94 -13.08 19.37
C ASP A 8 -11.54 -12.43 19.51
N LEU A 9 -11.23 -11.89 20.69
CA LEU A 9 -9.94 -11.22 20.92
C LEU A 9 -8.77 -12.21 20.97
N ASP A 10 -8.98 -13.44 21.45
CA ASP A 10 -7.94 -14.47 21.45
C ASP A 10 -7.65 -14.91 20.01
N GLU A 11 -8.68 -15.09 19.20
CA GLU A 11 -8.53 -15.40 17.77
C GLU A 11 -7.74 -14.28 17.07
N LEU A 12 -8.07 -13.02 17.36
CA LEU A 12 -7.33 -11.87 16.81
C LEU A 12 -5.86 -11.86 17.23
N VAL A 13 -5.54 -12.15 18.48
CA VAL A 13 -4.14 -12.21 18.94
C VAL A 13 -3.34 -13.23 18.13
N LEU A 14 -3.94 -14.36 17.74
CA LEU A 14 -3.28 -15.38 16.93
C LEU A 14 -2.94 -14.90 15.50
N THR A 15 -3.69 -13.93 14.98
CA THR A 15 -3.44 -13.34 13.64
C THR A 15 -2.26 -12.38 13.60
N VAL A 16 -1.82 -11.87 14.76
CA VAL A 16 -0.68 -10.94 14.83
C VAL A 16 0.59 -11.62 14.36
N ARG A 17 1.27 -11.04 13.37
CA ARG A 17 2.41 -11.67 12.71
C ARG A 17 3.67 -11.70 13.59
N ASP A 18 4.06 -10.54 14.11
CA ASP A 18 5.28 -10.41 14.91
C ASP A 18 5.09 -10.98 16.33
N LYS A 19 6.06 -11.79 16.77
CA LYS A 19 5.97 -12.52 18.05
C LYS A 19 5.95 -11.57 19.24
N THR A 20 6.77 -10.51 19.22
CA THR A 20 6.88 -9.58 20.34
C THR A 20 5.66 -8.66 20.42
N SER A 21 5.20 -8.16 19.27
CA SER A 21 3.96 -7.40 19.16
C SER A 21 2.75 -8.20 19.65
N ARG A 22 2.72 -9.51 19.35
CA ARG A 22 1.70 -10.43 19.86
C ARG A 22 1.71 -10.53 21.39
N ILE A 23 2.89 -10.54 22.02
CA ILE A 23 3.02 -10.57 23.48
C ILE A 23 2.42 -9.30 24.08
N TYR A 24 2.77 -8.11 23.57
CA TYR A 24 2.21 -6.85 24.05
C TYR A 24 0.69 -6.75 23.83
N LEU A 25 0.19 -7.26 22.71
CA LEU A 25 -1.25 -7.31 22.48
C LEU A 25 -1.95 -8.29 23.44
N PHE A 26 -1.32 -9.43 23.74
CA PHE A 26 -1.84 -10.38 24.73
C PHE A 26 -1.92 -9.75 26.13
N GLU A 27 -0.94 -8.93 26.53
CA GLU A 27 -1.01 -8.13 27.74
C GLU A 27 -2.20 -7.15 27.71
N ALA A 28 -2.42 -6.48 26.57
CA ALA A 28 -3.56 -5.58 26.40
C ALA A 28 -4.91 -6.31 26.56
N VAL A 29 -5.06 -7.49 25.96
CA VAL A 29 -6.28 -8.32 26.09
C VAL A 29 -6.45 -8.81 27.53
N SER A 30 -5.36 -9.16 28.21
CA SER A 30 -5.38 -9.56 29.62
C SER A 30 -5.83 -8.41 30.52
N ALA A 31 -5.29 -7.21 30.31
CA ALA A 31 -5.70 -6.00 31.02
C ALA A 31 -7.17 -5.64 30.75
N TYR A 32 -7.62 -5.78 29.51
CA TYR A 32 -9.02 -5.57 29.13
C TYR A 32 -9.96 -6.50 29.90
N ARG A 33 -9.63 -7.79 30.01
CA ARG A 33 -10.44 -8.81 30.70
C ARG A 33 -10.64 -8.54 32.19
N ILE A 34 -9.63 -7.98 32.85
CA ILE A 34 -9.70 -7.67 34.28
C ILE A 34 -10.27 -6.27 34.57
N GLY A 35 -10.75 -5.55 33.54
CA GLY A 35 -11.30 -4.20 33.68
C GLY A 35 -10.24 -3.09 33.78
N ALA A 36 -8.96 -3.39 33.55
CA ALA A 36 -7.87 -2.42 33.56
C ALA A 36 -7.78 -1.68 32.20
N TYR A 37 -8.84 -0.94 31.85
CA TYR A 37 -9.03 -0.37 30.51
C TYR A 37 -7.97 0.65 30.09
N ARG A 38 -7.51 1.51 31.00
CA ARG A 38 -6.41 2.45 30.72
C ARG A 38 -5.12 1.72 30.37
N SER A 39 -4.78 0.68 31.14
CA SER A 39 -3.61 -0.17 30.87
C SER A 39 -3.76 -0.93 29.55
N ALA A 40 -4.95 -1.42 29.23
CA ALA A 40 -5.21 -2.09 27.96
C ALA A 40 -4.98 -1.16 26.76
N ILE A 41 -5.42 0.11 26.82
CA ILE A 41 -5.12 1.11 25.78
C ILE A 41 -3.61 1.34 25.65
N VAL A 42 -2.92 1.56 26.77
CA VAL A 42 -1.46 1.78 26.77
C VAL A 42 -0.72 0.59 26.16
N SER A 43 -1.04 -0.64 26.56
CA SER A 43 -0.42 -1.86 26.01
C SER A 43 -0.76 -2.06 24.52
N THR A 44 -1.97 -1.71 24.08
CA THR A 44 -2.35 -1.74 22.66
C THR A 44 -1.48 -0.79 21.84
N TRP A 45 -1.26 0.43 22.34
CA TRP A 45 -0.39 1.40 21.68
C TRP A 45 1.08 0.96 21.64
N ILE A 46 1.58 0.31 22.70
CA ILE A 46 2.93 -0.27 22.72
C ILE A 46 3.06 -1.34 21.62
N ALA A 47 2.07 -2.24 21.51
CA ALA A 47 2.06 -3.26 20.47
C ALA A 47 2.10 -2.64 19.06
N ALA A 48 1.25 -1.64 18.79
CA ALA A 48 1.21 -0.93 17.51
C ALA A 48 2.51 -0.21 17.18
N SER A 49 3.07 0.54 18.15
CA SER A 49 4.31 1.30 17.96
C SER A 49 5.49 0.38 17.69
N TYR A 50 5.60 -0.71 18.45
CA TYR A 50 6.66 -1.69 18.28
C TYR A 50 6.57 -2.40 16.91
N ASP A 51 5.36 -2.78 16.48
CA ASP A 51 5.16 -3.43 15.20
C ASP A 51 5.54 -2.53 14.02
N ILE A 52 5.20 -1.23 14.06
CA ILE A 52 5.64 -0.26 13.03
C ILE A 52 7.16 -0.21 12.94
N ILE A 53 7.85 -0.09 14.07
CA ILE A 53 9.32 0.01 14.11
C ILE A 53 9.94 -1.29 13.59
N THR A 54 9.43 -2.45 14.01
CA THR A 54 9.92 -3.76 13.57
C THR A 54 9.71 -3.95 12.07
N LYS A 55 8.56 -3.52 11.53
CA LYS A 55 8.28 -3.51 10.09
C LYS A 55 9.25 -2.64 9.29
N ILE A 56 9.59 -1.45 9.80
CA ILE A 56 10.60 -0.60 9.17
C ILE A 56 11.97 -1.28 9.23
N HIS A 57 12.33 -1.91 10.35
CA HIS A 57 13.58 -2.64 10.46
C HIS A 57 13.67 -3.83 9.49
N GLU A 58 12.58 -4.57 9.30
CA GLU A 58 12.51 -5.63 8.29
C GLU A 58 12.74 -5.11 6.86
N LEU A 59 12.26 -3.89 6.55
CA LEU A 59 12.52 -3.23 5.27
C LEU A 59 13.97 -2.78 5.12
N ASP A 60 14.61 -2.35 6.20
CA ASP A 60 16.04 -2.00 6.23
C ASP A 60 16.93 -3.23 5.95
N ILE A 61 16.68 -4.36 6.62
CA ILE A 61 17.36 -5.65 6.35
C ILE A 61 17.21 -6.04 4.88
N GLN A 62 16.05 -5.73 4.32
CA GLN A 62 15.68 -5.98 2.94
C GLN A 62 16.27 -4.96 1.93
N GLY A 63 17.02 -3.96 2.39
CA GLY A 63 17.75 -3.00 1.55
C GLY A 63 16.96 -1.74 1.17
N ASP A 64 15.84 -1.44 1.83
CA ASP A 64 15.12 -0.19 1.58
C ASP A 64 15.90 1.03 2.10
N LYS A 65 16.10 2.03 1.21
CA LYS A 65 16.91 3.21 1.52
C LYS A 65 16.27 4.11 2.59
N LYS A 66 14.94 4.28 2.56
CA LYS A 66 14.24 5.13 3.55
C LYS A 66 14.28 4.48 4.92
N ALA A 67 13.99 3.18 4.99
CA ALA A 67 14.07 2.38 6.21
C ALA A 67 15.48 2.43 6.82
N LYS A 68 16.51 2.30 5.99
CA LYS A 68 17.91 2.37 6.45
C LYS A 68 18.24 3.71 7.10
N THR A 69 17.82 4.82 6.48
CA THR A 69 18.01 6.16 7.08
C THR A 69 17.25 6.28 8.40
N PHE A 70 15.99 5.87 8.42
CA PHE A 70 15.16 5.89 9.64
C PHE A 70 15.79 5.10 10.80
N MET A 71 16.24 3.88 10.55
CA MET A 71 16.85 3.02 11.57
C MET A 71 18.19 3.59 12.07
N ALA A 72 18.99 4.19 11.17
CA ALA A 72 20.24 4.84 11.54
C ALA A 72 20.02 6.07 12.43
N ASP A 73 19.07 6.93 12.07
CA ASP A 73 18.71 8.13 12.84
C ASP A 73 18.18 7.76 14.23
N MET A 74 17.22 6.83 14.29
CA MET A 74 16.69 6.33 15.56
C MET A 74 17.81 5.73 16.43
N GLY A 75 18.70 4.91 15.86
CA GLY A 75 19.83 4.33 16.56
C GLY A 75 20.79 5.39 17.14
N ASN A 76 21.00 6.49 16.41
CA ASN A 76 21.79 7.62 16.88
C ASN A 76 21.13 8.35 18.05
N TRP A 77 19.81 8.58 17.99
CA TRP A 77 19.05 9.23 19.06
C TRP A 77 19.06 8.40 20.34
N ILE A 78 18.93 7.07 20.23
CA ILE A 78 19.02 6.14 21.36
C ILE A 78 20.41 6.21 22.00
N LYS A 79 21.49 6.08 21.22
CA LYS A 79 22.88 6.15 21.73
C LYS A 79 23.18 7.46 22.44
N LYS A 80 22.68 8.58 21.92
CA LYS A 80 22.87 9.92 22.48
C LYS A 80 21.86 10.28 23.57
N LYS A 81 20.92 9.38 23.91
CA LYS A 81 19.83 9.61 24.88
C LYS A 81 19.03 10.89 24.58
N GLN A 82 18.73 11.15 23.31
CA GLN A 82 17.97 12.33 22.90
C GLN A 82 16.46 12.11 23.13
N ILE A 83 16.02 12.24 24.37
CA ILE A 83 14.64 11.96 24.81
C ILE A 83 13.61 12.75 23.99
N THR A 84 13.86 14.05 23.77
CA THR A 84 12.95 14.91 23.00
C THR A 84 12.75 14.39 21.57
N LYS A 85 13.82 13.92 20.91
CA LYS A 85 13.73 13.34 19.56
C LYS A 85 12.96 12.03 19.54
N LEU A 86 13.12 11.20 20.57
CA LEU A 86 12.38 9.95 20.70
C LEU A 86 10.88 10.20 20.98
N GLN A 87 10.55 11.26 21.71
CA GLN A 87 9.16 11.69 21.92
C GLN A 87 8.54 12.27 20.64
N GLU A 88 9.27 13.14 19.92
CA GLU A 88 8.85 13.63 18.60
C GLU A 88 8.61 12.48 17.61
N LEU A 89 9.48 11.46 17.65
CA LEU A 89 9.31 10.26 16.84
C LEU A 89 8.04 9.49 17.21
N GLU A 90 7.77 9.26 18.51
CA GLU A 90 6.56 8.59 18.97
C GLU A 90 5.30 9.31 18.46
N GLN A 91 5.28 10.64 18.56
CA GLN A 91 4.16 11.47 18.10
C GLN A 91 3.93 11.34 16.59
N ASN A 92 5.00 11.29 15.80
CA ASN A 92 4.93 11.24 14.34
C ASN A 92 4.89 9.82 13.76
N LEU A 93 4.92 8.76 14.59
CA LEU A 93 5.11 7.39 14.13
C LEU A 93 4.02 6.93 13.16
N LEU A 94 2.75 7.25 13.43
CA LEU A 94 1.63 6.91 12.54
C LEU A 94 1.69 7.67 11.21
N LYS A 95 2.17 8.92 11.25
CA LYS A 95 2.37 9.72 10.05
C LYS A 95 3.46 9.10 9.16
N ILE A 96 4.57 8.69 9.76
CA ILE A 96 5.66 8.00 9.05
C ILE A 96 5.15 6.66 8.47
N ALA A 97 4.41 5.89 9.28
CA ALA A 97 3.83 4.62 8.83
C ALA A 97 2.88 4.81 7.63
N HIS A 98 2.11 5.89 7.59
CA HIS A 98 1.21 6.23 6.48
C HIS A 98 1.95 6.82 5.27
N ASP A 99 2.62 7.96 5.44
CA ASP A 99 3.15 8.78 4.35
C ASP A 99 4.40 8.16 3.70
N ASP A 100 5.30 7.57 4.51
CA ASP A 100 6.60 7.11 4.02
C ASP A 100 6.62 5.63 3.66
N PHE A 101 5.90 4.81 4.42
CA PHE A 101 5.91 3.36 4.29
C PHE A 101 4.59 2.76 3.83
N GLU A 102 3.54 3.57 3.72
CA GLU A 102 2.20 3.16 3.25
C GLU A 102 1.66 1.94 4.00
N PHE A 103 1.98 1.77 5.29
CA PHE A 103 1.50 0.68 6.12
C PHE A 103 0.00 0.76 6.39
N LEU A 104 -0.54 1.97 6.39
CA LEU A 104 -1.92 2.31 6.73
C LEU A 104 -2.56 3.08 5.57
N SER A 105 -3.85 2.90 5.34
CA SER A 105 -4.68 3.84 4.57
C SER A 105 -5.05 5.08 5.39
N ASP A 106 -5.68 6.09 4.77
CA ASP A 106 -6.12 7.31 5.47
C ASP A 106 -7.07 7.00 6.63
N TYR A 107 -8.10 6.16 6.42
CA TYR A 107 -9.05 5.83 7.49
C TYR A 107 -8.42 4.96 8.58
N GLU A 108 -7.49 4.07 8.21
CA GLU A 108 -6.76 3.21 9.16
C GLU A 108 -5.83 4.04 10.04
N ARG A 109 -5.17 5.04 9.45
CA ARG A 109 -4.37 6.02 10.19
C ARG A 109 -5.23 6.78 11.18
N ASP A 110 -6.40 7.27 10.75
CA ASP A 110 -7.30 8.04 11.62
C ASP A 110 -7.84 7.19 12.78
N ASP A 111 -8.12 5.91 12.56
CA ASP A 111 -8.47 4.96 13.63
C ASP A 111 -7.34 4.81 14.65
N LEU A 112 -6.09 4.67 14.22
CA LEU A 112 -4.95 4.54 15.14
C LEU A 112 -4.53 5.86 15.78
N LEU A 113 -4.81 7.00 15.15
CA LEU A 113 -4.62 8.32 15.76
C LEU A 113 -5.53 8.50 16.98
N ARG A 114 -6.77 8.00 16.92
CA ARG A 114 -7.66 7.97 18.10
C ARG A 114 -7.06 7.14 19.24
N LEU A 115 -6.48 5.98 18.94
CA LEU A 115 -5.75 5.18 19.95
C LEU A 115 -4.60 5.97 20.59
N GLN A 116 -3.79 6.66 19.78
CA GLN A 116 -2.68 7.47 20.28
C GLN A 116 -3.17 8.61 21.20
N GLN A 117 -4.26 9.28 20.82
CA GLN A 117 -4.90 10.35 21.61
C GLN A 117 -5.44 9.81 22.94
N ASP A 118 -6.19 8.71 22.91
CA ASP A 118 -6.73 8.11 24.13
C ASP A 118 -5.62 7.56 25.03
N ARG A 119 -4.53 7.05 24.46
CA ARG A 119 -3.32 6.69 25.22
C ARG A 119 -2.72 7.90 25.92
N HIS A 120 -2.67 9.06 25.26
CA HIS A 120 -2.15 10.29 25.86
C HIS A 120 -3.00 10.69 27.08
N LEU A 121 -4.33 10.65 26.96
CA LEU A 121 -5.25 10.87 28.09
C LEU A 121 -5.06 9.84 29.21
N CYS A 122 -4.81 8.57 28.86
CA CYS A 122 -4.56 7.53 29.85
C CYS A 122 -3.23 7.71 30.59
N ALA A 123 -2.18 8.23 29.95
CA ALA A 123 -0.82 8.25 30.48
C ALA A 123 -0.46 9.55 31.25
N HIS A 124 -1.20 10.64 31.04
CA HIS A 124 -0.87 11.95 31.62
C HIS A 124 -1.94 12.46 32.60
N PRO A 125 -1.82 12.17 33.91
CA PRO A 125 -2.78 12.61 34.94
C PRO A 125 -2.97 14.13 34.97
N ALA A 126 -1.90 14.90 34.68
CA ALA A 126 -1.88 16.35 34.75
C ALA A 126 -2.89 17.03 33.80
N LEU A 127 -3.32 16.37 32.73
CA LEU A 127 -4.32 16.90 31.79
C LEU A 127 -5.74 16.88 32.36
N VAL A 128 -5.98 16.15 33.44
CA VAL A 128 -7.31 15.92 34.02
C VAL A 128 -7.43 16.58 35.41
N MET A 129 -6.33 17.09 35.99
CA MET A 129 -6.34 17.64 37.36
C MET A 129 -7.01 19.01 37.50
N LEU A 130 -7.23 19.76 36.41
CA LEU A 130 -7.76 21.13 36.46
C LEU A 130 -9.30 21.21 36.33
N GLU A 131 -10.00 20.10 36.05
CA GLU A 131 -11.43 20.11 35.73
C GLU A 131 -12.34 19.36 36.73
N GLU A 132 -11.86 19.00 37.93
CA GLU A 132 -12.61 18.21 38.95
C GLU A 132 -13.20 16.87 38.45
N GLN A 133 -12.92 16.48 37.21
CA GLN A 133 -13.36 15.22 36.61
C GLN A 133 -12.38 14.11 36.97
N ALA A 134 -12.92 12.93 37.29
CA ALA A 134 -12.12 11.73 37.48
C ALA A 134 -11.21 11.48 36.26
N LEU A 135 -10.03 10.90 36.50
CA LEU A 135 -9.10 10.45 35.45
C LEU A 135 -9.86 9.82 34.26
N PHE A 136 -9.45 10.12 33.02
CA PHE A 136 -10.08 9.56 31.82
C PHE A 136 -10.28 8.05 31.95
N GLN A 137 -11.54 7.62 31.93
CA GLN A 137 -11.93 6.23 32.11
C GLN A 137 -12.61 5.73 30.83
N PRO A 138 -11.85 5.07 29.94
CA PRO A 138 -12.41 4.57 28.68
C PRO A 138 -13.43 3.45 28.94
N THR A 139 -14.46 3.40 28.10
CA THR A 139 -15.46 2.32 28.15
C THR A 139 -14.87 1.00 27.65
N PRO A 140 -15.41 -0.16 28.08
CA PRO A 140 -14.97 -1.45 27.57
C PRO A 140 -15.06 -1.53 26.04
N GLU A 141 -16.11 -0.97 25.44
CA GLU A 141 -16.33 -0.99 24.00
C GLU A 141 -15.26 -0.18 23.26
N LEU A 142 -14.87 0.98 23.79
CA LEU A 142 -13.83 1.83 23.21
C LEU A 142 -12.47 1.10 23.21
N VAL A 143 -12.09 0.50 24.35
CA VAL A 143 -10.85 -0.30 24.43
C VAL A 143 -10.88 -1.45 23.42
N ARG A 144 -12.02 -2.13 23.31
CA ARG A 144 -12.17 -3.24 22.38
C ARG A 144 -12.01 -2.79 20.92
N VAL A 145 -12.56 -1.62 20.56
CA VAL A 145 -12.37 -1.03 19.22
C VAL A 145 -10.89 -0.82 18.94
N HIS A 146 -10.16 -0.22 19.88
CA HIS A 146 -8.72 0.02 19.73
C HIS A 146 -7.91 -1.27 19.51
N ILE A 147 -8.19 -2.31 20.28
CA ILE A 147 -7.53 -3.62 20.13
C ILE A 147 -7.82 -4.19 18.74
N VAL A 148 -9.09 -4.20 18.33
CA VAL A 148 -9.51 -4.78 17.05
C VAL A 148 -8.93 -4.02 15.87
N HIS A 149 -8.99 -2.68 15.88
CA HIS A 149 -8.46 -1.84 14.81
C HIS A 149 -6.93 -1.97 14.73
N SER A 150 -6.22 -2.00 15.86
CA SER A 150 -4.77 -2.25 15.87
C SER A 150 -4.40 -3.55 15.17
N VAL A 151 -5.12 -4.63 15.46
CA VAL A 151 -4.88 -5.91 14.78
C VAL A 151 -5.23 -5.83 13.30
N LYS A 152 -6.45 -5.40 13.00
CA LYS A 152 -7.01 -5.47 11.65
C LYS A 152 -6.32 -4.56 10.66
N HIS A 153 -5.85 -3.41 11.11
CA HIS A 153 -5.27 -2.38 10.24
C HIS A 153 -3.75 -2.49 10.16
N LEU A 154 -3.12 -3.07 11.18
CA LEU A 154 -1.67 -3.04 11.30
C LEU A 154 -1.08 -4.41 11.65
N LEU A 155 -1.32 -4.94 12.86
CA LEU A 155 -0.49 -6.01 13.44
C LEU A 155 -0.55 -7.35 12.69
N GLN A 156 -1.65 -7.65 11.99
CA GLN A 156 -1.78 -8.89 11.21
C GLN A 156 -1.10 -8.80 9.83
N HIS A 157 -0.80 -7.58 9.35
CA HIS A 157 -0.32 -7.35 7.99
C HIS A 157 1.22 -7.34 7.91
N PRO A 158 1.81 -7.86 6.83
CA PRO A 158 3.25 -7.76 6.60
C PRO A 158 3.69 -6.33 6.23
N PRO A 159 5.00 -5.98 6.36
CA PRO A 159 5.57 -4.75 5.81
C PRO A 159 5.69 -4.83 4.29
N THR A 160 4.57 -4.91 3.58
CA THR A 160 4.58 -4.91 2.11
C THR A 160 4.70 -3.48 1.61
N GLN A 161 5.91 -3.09 1.22
CA GLN A 161 6.10 -1.96 0.33
C GLN A 161 5.57 -2.29 -1.06
N GLY A 162 4.78 -1.38 -1.63
CA GLY A 162 4.36 -1.47 -3.03
C GLY A 162 5.55 -1.65 -3.99
N LYS A 163 6.71 -1.08 -3.69
CA LYS A 163 7.89 -1.19 -4.58
C LYS A 163 8.50 -2.59 -4.65
N LYS A 164 8.69 -3.27 -3.51
CA LYS A 164 9.22 -4.64 -3.48
C LYS A 164 8.23 -5.67 -4.01
N ALA A 165 6.95 -5.47 -3.72
CA ALA A 165 5.89 -6.30 -4.29
C ALA A 165 5.86 -6.13 -5.82
N LEU A 166 6.00 -4.90 -6.31
CA LEU A 166 6.15 -4.61 -7.73
C LEU A 166 7.38 -5.30 -8.33
N ASP A 167 8.55 -5.21 -7.69
CA ASP A 167 9.77 -5.89 -8.16
C ASP A 167 9.57 -7.40 -8.28
N ARG A 168 8.85 -8.01 -7.31
CA ARG A 168 8.50 -9.45 -7.35
C ARG A 168 7.54 -9.77 -8.50
N ILE A 169 6.51 -8.96 -8.72
CA ILE A 169 5.58 -9.14 -9.84
C ILE A 169 6.36 -9.06 -11.17
N MET A 170 7.22 -8.05 -11.31
CA MET A 170 8.02 -7.88 -12.52
C MET A 170 9.02 -9.03 -12.72
N ALA A 171 9.62 -9.55 -11.65
CA ALA A 171 10.49 -10.72 -11.73
C ALA A 171 9.74 -11.98 -12.18
N ASP A 172 8.52 -12.19 -11.69
CA ASP A 172 7.66 -13.30 -12.10
C ASP A 172 7.24 -13.22 -13.56
N ILE A 173 6.87 -12.03 -14.06
CA ILE A 173 6.53 -11.83 -15.48
C ILE A 173 7.70 -12.22 -16.39
N LYS A 174 8.94 -12.01 -15.96
CA LYS A 174 10.15 -12.39 -16.71
C LYS A 174 10.35 -13.90 -16.82
N LEU A 175 9.80 -14.70 -15.91
CA LEU A 175 9.99 -16.15 -15.92
C LEU A 175 9.41 -16.75 -17.20
N SER A 176 10.06 -17.81 -17.69
CA SER A 176 9.56 -18.60 -18.82
C SER A 176 8.28 -19.37 -18.48
N SER A 177 8.05 -19.62 -17.18
CA SER A 177 6.84 -20.27 -16.66
C SER A 177 5.68 -19.30 -16.42
N PHE A 178 5.85 -18.01 -16.69
CA PHE A 178 4.74 -17.05 -16.58
C PHE A 178 3.63 -17.43 -17.57
N PRO A 179 2.34 -17.36 -17.18
CA PRO A 179 1.27 -17.76 -18.08
C PRO A 179 1.20 -16.88 -19.33
N ASN A 180 0.74 -17.45 -20.45
CA ASN A 180 0.66 -16.77 -21.74
C ASN A 180 -0.77 -16.36 -22.12
N ASP A 181 -1.79 -16.94 -21.47
CA ASP A 181 -3.20 -16.60 -21.70
C ASP A 181 -3.69 -15.52 -20.72
N CYS A 182 -4.55 -14.62 -21.19
CA CYS A 182 -5.01 -13.51 -20.36
C CYS A 182 -5.82 -13.96 -19.12
N GLU A 183 -6.60 -15.05 -19.17
CA GLU A 183 -7.37 -15.52 -18.01
C GLU A 183 -6.47 -16.20 -16.97
N ASP A 184 -5.44 -16.94 -17.42
CA ASP A 184 -4.45 -17.52 -16.51
C ASP A 184 -3.58 -16.44 -15.87
N ILE A 185 -3.19 -15.40 -16.62
CA ILE A 185 -2.48 -14.23 -16.09
C ILE A 185 -3.33 -13.52 -15.04
N TYR A 186 -4.63 -13.30 -15.31
CA TYR A 186 -5.55 -12.72 -14.35
C TYR A 186 -5.61 -13.56 -13.06
N THR A 187 -5.82 -14.86 -13.19
CA THR A 187 -5.91 -15.78 -12.04
C THR A 187 -4.62 -15.80 -11.23
N PHE A 188 -3.47 -15.84 -11.91
CA PHE A 188 -2.14 -15.82 -11.28
C PHE A 188 -1.90 -14.53 -10.49
N LEU A 189 -2.05 -13.38 -11.14
CA LEU A 189 -1.84 -12.07 -10.51
C LEU A 189 -2.84 -11.84 -9.38
N HIS A 190 -4.10 -12.22 -9.58
CA HIS A 190 -5.14 -12.02 -8.59
C HIS A 190 -4.88 -12.82 -7.32
N THR A 191 -4.57 -14.11 -7.47
CA THR A 191 -4.38 -15.03 -6.35
C THR A 191 -3.08 -14.74 -5.60
N LYS A 192 -2.00 -14.45 -6.33
CA LYS A 192 -0.66 -14.31 -5.74
C LYS A 192 -0.37 -12.90 -5.23
N TYR A 193 -0.93 -11.86 -5.87
CA TYR A 193 -0.56 -10.47 -5.58
C TYR A 193 -1.74 -9.56 -5.27
N PHE A 194 -2.87 -9.68 -5.96
CA PHE A 194 -3.91 -8.66 -5.87
C PHE A 194 -4.91 -8.82 -4.73
N LYS A 195 -5.09 -10.03 -4.18
CA LYS A 195 -6.06 -10.29 -3.10
C LYS A 195 -5.93 -9.35 -1.89
N SER A 196 -4.74 -8.83 -1.63
CA SER A 196 -4.48 -7.86 -0.54
C SER A 196 -3.57 -6.72 -1.01
N ALA A 197 -3.60 -6.43 -2.32
CA ALA A 197 -2.80 -5.34 -2.87
C ALA A 197 -3.36 -3.99 -2.45
N LYS A 198 -2.46 -3.09 -2.03
CA LYS A 198 -2.78 -1.69 -1.77
C LYS A 198 -2.96 -0.93 -3.08
N ALA A 199 -3.77 0.13 -3.05
CA ALA A 199 -4.00 1.00 -4.20
C ALA A 199 -2.68 1.55 -4.79
N SER A 200 -1.70 1.88 -3.94
CA SER A 200 -0.38 2.36 -4.36
C SER A 200 0.41 1.33 -5.17
N LEU A 201 0.36 0.04 -4.80
CA LEU A 201 0.97 -1.04 -5.57
C LEU A 201 0.32 -1.16 -6.95
N ILE A 202 -1.01 -1.18 -7.01
CA ILE A 202 -1.76 -1.30 -8.27
C ILE A 202 -1.47 -0.11 -9.18
N ARG A 203 -1.52 1.13 -8.65
CA ARG A 203 -1.18 2.34 -9.38
C ARG A 203 0.23 2.29 -9.96
N ASN A 204 1.22 1.94 -9.13
CA ASN A 204 2.61 1.82 -9.57
C ASN A 204 2.80 0.71 -10.61
N PHE A 205 2.08 -0.41 -10.47
CA PHE A 205 2.10 -1.49 -11.45
C PHE A 205 1.55 -1.05 -12.80
N ILE A 206 0.42 -0.34 -12.83
CA ILE A 206 -0.14 0.26 -14.07
C ILE A 206 0.89 1.19 -14.72
N ILE A 207 1.52 2.10 -13.96
CA ILE A 207 2.53 3.04 -14.48
C ILE A 207 3.72 2.29 -15.10
N VAL A 208 4.21 1.25 -14.44
CA VAL A 208 5.33 0.44 -14.96
C VAL A 208 4.93 -0.32 -16.22
N LEU A 209 3.76 -0.98 -16.24
CA LEU A 209 3.24 -1.65 -17.42
C LEU A 209 3.09 -0.67 -18.59
N LEU A 210 2.51 0.51 -18.38
CA LEU A 210 2.37 1.54 -19.40
C LEU A 210 3.72 1.95 -19.98
N LYS A 211 4.72 2.21 -19.15
CA LYS A 211 6.06 2.58 -19.63
C LYS A 211 6.70 1.46 -20.45
N LEU A 212 6.58 0.20 -20.01
CA LEU A 212 7.12 -0.95 -20.73
C LEU A 212 6.41 -1.17 -22.07
N ILE A 213 5.08 -1.10 -22.09
CA ILE A 213 4.27 -1.24 -23.31
C ILE A 213 4.54 -0.10 -24.29
N LEU A 214 4.56 1.14 -23.80
CA LEU A 214 4.62 2.32 -24.66
C LEU A 214 6.03 2.61 -25.16
N LYS A 215 7.01 2.63 -24.27
CA LYS A 215 8.37 3.05 -24.60
C LYS A 215 9.30 1.92 -25.00
N ASN A 216 8.98 0.68 -24.63
CA ASN A 216 9.82 -0.49 -24.88
C ASN A 216 11.29 -0.30 -24.41
N GLU A 217 11.50 0.45 -23.32
CA GLU A 217 12.84 0.83 -22.82
C GLU A 217 13.65 -0.36 -22.29
N VAL A 218 13.03 -1.52 -22.06
CA VAL A 218 13.66 -2.69 -21.44
C VAL A 218 13.66 -3.88 -22.42
N PRO A 219 14.82 -4.23 -23.03
CA PRO A 219 14.92 -5.29 -24.02
C PRO A 219 14.40 -6.66 -23.54
N GLU A 220 14.54 -6.93 -22.25
CA GLU A 220 14.11 -8.19 -21.60
C GLU A 220 12.59 -8.42 -21.68
N PHE A 221 11.80 -7.36 -21.83
CA PHE A 221 10.34 -7.43 -21.96
C PHE A 221 9.84 -7.30 -23.40
N SER A 222 10.74 -7.09 -24.36
CA SER A 222 10.37 -6.87 -25.77
C SER A 222 9.61 -8.06 -26.37
N SER A 223 9.97 -9.29 -25.98
CA SER A 223 9.28 -10.53 -26.39
C SER A 223 8.02 -10.85 -25.58
N LYS A 224 7.77 -10.14 -24.48
CA LYS A 224 6.66 -10.39 -23.53
C LYS A 224 5.54 -9.36 -23.61
N ARG A 225 5.41 -8.71 -24.77
CA ARG A 225 4.49 -7.57 -24.96
C ARG A 225 3.03 -7.98 -24.75
N GLN A 226 2.64 -9.18 -25.20
CA GLN A 226 1.28 -9.68 -25.07
C GLN A 226 0.93 -9.95 -23.61
N GLU A 227 1.86 -10.53 -22.86
CA GLU A 227 1.71 -10.81 -21.42
C GLU A 227 1.59 -9.52 -20.61
N LEU A 228 2.35 -8.48 -20.96
CA LEU A 228 2.22 -7.14 -20.35
C LEU A 228 0.84 -6.52 -20.62
N LEU A 229 0.31 -6.66 -21.84
CA LEU A 229 -1.03 -6.18 -22.19
C LEU A 229 -2.11 -6.98 -21.44
N CYS A 230 -2.01 -8.30 -21.38
CA CYS A 230 -2.91 -9.14 -20.57
C CYS A 230 -2.83 -8.79 -19.08
N ALA A 231 -1.64 -8.51 -18.54
CA ALA A 231 -1.45 -8.08 -17.16
C ALA A 231 -2.12 -6.72 -16.89
N LEU A 232 -2.07 -5.80 -17.85
CA LEU A 232 -2.78 -4.52 -17.77
C LEU A 232 -4.30 -4.73 -17.75
N MET A 233 -4.81 -5.64 -18.60
CA MET A 233 -6.23 -6.01 -18.62
C MET A 233 -6.69 -6.75 -17.37
N ALA A 234 -5.80 -7.55 -16.76
CA ALA A 234 -6.08 -8.17 -15.48
C ALA A 234 -6.30 -7.12 -14.38
N VAL A 235 -5.54 -6.03 -14.40
CA VAL A 235 -5.75 -4.90 -13.48
C VAL A 235 -7.08 -4.20 -13.79
N ALA A 236 -7.40 -3.93 -15.06
CA ALA A 236 -8.67 -3.32 -15.45
C ALA A 236 -9.89 -4.14 -14.98
N LYS A 237 -9.80 -5.48 -15.05
CA LYS A 237 -10.84 -6.41 -14.57
C LYS A 237 -10.96 -6.44 -13.05
N GLY A 238 -9.85 -6.33 -12.32
CA GLY A 238 -9.82 -6.43 -10.84
C GLY A 238 -9.98 -5.11 -10.09
N PHE A 239 -9.60 -3.98 -10.69
CA PHE A 239 -9.50 -2.66 -10.04
C PHE A 239 -9.91 -1.54 -11.00
N ASP A 240 -11.12 -1.62 -11.57
CA ASP A 240 -11.55 -0.73 -12.65
C ASP A 240 -11.44 0.78 -12.30
N GLU A 241 -11.90 1.20 -11.11
CA GLU A 241 -11.82 2.61 -10.70
C GLU A 241 -10.37 3.14 -10.65
N LEU A 242 -9.47 2.40 -9.98
CA LEU A 242 -8.05 2.75 -9.88
C LEU A 242 -7.36 2.70 -11.24
N TYR A 243 -7.74 1.76 -12.09
CA TYR A 243 -7.25 1.65 -13.46
C TYR A 243 -7.64 2.88 -14.27
N GLN A 244 -8.92 3.25 -14.30
CA GLN A 244 -9.40 4.43 -15.03
C GLN A 244 -8.73 5.71 -14.55
N GLN A 245 -8.66 5.92 -13.23
CA GLN A 245 -8.01 7.09 -12.64
C GLN A 245 -6.54 7.18 -13.06
N THR A 246 -5.79 6.08 -12.92
CA THR A 246 -4.35 6.06 -13.24
C THR A 246 -4.09 6.22 -14.74
N MET A 247 -4.88 5.55 -15.59
CA MET A 247 -4.74 5.62 -17.04
C MET A 247 -5.03 7.02 -17.56
N SER A 248 -6.11 7.66 -17.10
CA SER A 248 -6.45 9.04 -17.49
C SER A 248 -5.36 10.05 -17.14
N GLU A 249 -4.64 9.82 -16.04
CA GLU A 249 -3.61 10.74 -15.55
C GLU A 249 -2.26 10.53 -16.24
N GLN A 250 -1.91 9.28 -16.57
CA GLN A 250 -0.54 8.89 -16.96
C GLN A 250 -0.39 8.62 -18.46
N LEU A 251 -1.43 8.10 -19.13
CA LEU A 251 -1.37 7.79 -20.55
C LEU A 251 -1.00 9.01 -21.41
N PRO A 252 -1.60 10.20 -21.21
CA PRO A 252 -1.26 11.38 -22.03
C PRO A 252 0.18 11.83 -21.84
N LYS A 253 0.63 11.90 -20.57
CA LYS A 253 1.99 12.30 -20.19
C LYS A 253 3.06 11.41 -20.84
N ILE A 254 2.80 10.10 -20.90
CA ILE A 254 3.75 9.17 -21.53
C ILE A 254 3.67 9.27 -23.05
N ALA A 255 2.47 9.38 -23.63
CA ALA A 255 2.26 9.47 -25.07
C ALA A 255 2.94 10.70 -25.69
N GLU A 256 2.91 11.85 -25.01
CA GLU A 256 3.58 13.09 -25.44
C GLU A 256 5.09 12.88 -25.67
N SER A 257 5.73 12.03 -24.84
CA SER A 257 7.17 11.75 -24.90
C SER A 257 7.60 10.75 -25.97
N LEU A 258 6.67 10.12 -26.70
CA LEU A 258 6.99 9.07 -27.67
C LEU A 258 7.35 9.64 -29.04
N GLU A 259 8.23 8.95 -29.75
CA GLU A 259 8.50 9.18 -31.18
C GLU A 259 7.39 8.60 -32.07
N ASP A 260 7.23 9.09 -33.30
CA ASP A 260 6.09 8.77 -34.19
C ASP A 260 5.91 7.27 -34.43
N GLN A 261 7.01 6.56 -34.70
CA GLN A 261 6.96 5.13 -34.99
C GLN A 261 6.54 4.31 -33.75
N GLN A 262 7.02 4.71 -32.57
CA GLN A 262 6.68 4.07 -31.29
C GLN A 262 5.24 4.40 -30.88
N LEU A 263 4.83 5.66 -31.03
CA LEU A 263 3.48 6.13 -30.74
C LEU A 263 2.45 5.30 -31.49
N TYR A 264 2.61 5.16 -32.81
CA TYR A 264 1.65 4.43 -33.64
C TYR A 264 1.51 2.97 -33.19
N LEU A 265 2.61 2.22 -33.12
CA LEU A 265 2.57 0.79 -32.78
C LEU A 265 2.04 0.56 -31.37
N SER A 266 2.48 1.38 -30.41
CA SER A 266 2.15 1.19 -29.01
C SER A 266 0.72 1.59 -28.68
N ILE A 267 0.26 2.74 -29.17
CA ILE A 267 -1.13 3.18 -28.98
C ILE A 267 -2.09 2.25 -29.72
N PHE A 268 -1.77 1.83 -30.96
CA PHE A 268 -2.61 0.88 -31.68
C PHE A 268 -2.79 -0.43 -30.91
N SER A 269 -1.70 -0.95 -30.31
CA SER A 269 -1.77 -2.18 -29.50
C SER A 269 -2.63 -2.02 -28.23
N LEU A 270 -2.61 -0.84 -27.60
CA LEU A 270 -3.44 -0.54 -26.42
C LEU A 270 -4.91 -0.37 -26.80
N LEU A 271 -5.19 0.37 -27.87
CA LEU A 271 -6.56 0.61 -28.34
C LEU A 271 -7.26 -0.70 -28.73
N LYS A 272 -6.53 -1.66 -29.30
CA LYS A 272 -7.08 -2.98 -29.61
C LYS A 272 -7.56 -3.74 -28.35
N GLN A 273 -6.95 -3.47 -27.20
CA GLN A 273 -7.29 -4.13 -25.94
C GLN A 273 -8.34 -3.34 -25.13
N ASP A 274 -8.23 -2.01 -25.10
CA ASP A 274 -9.17 -1.15 -24.39
C ASP A 274 -9.43 0.16 -25.17
N ASN A 275 -10.62 0.24 -25.77
CA ASN A 275 -11.07 1.40 -26.54
C ASN A 275 -11.15 2.68 -25.68
N ARG A 276 -11.29 2.57 -24.35
CA ARG A 276 -11.35 3.73 -23.45
C ARG A 276 -10.04 4.55 -23.48
N CYS A 277 -8.92 3.92 -23.83
CA CYS A 277 -7.64 4.60 -23.99
C CYS A 277 -7.71 5.77 -24.97
N TRP A 278 -8.57 5.69 -25.99
CA TRP A 278 -8.78 6.79 -26.94
C TRP A 278 -9.25 8.07 -26.25
N HIS A 279 -10.19 7.94 -25.31
CA HIS A 279 -10.79 9.06 -24.60
C HIS A 279 -9.84 9.72 -23.60
N TRP A 280 -8.83 8.99 -23.14
CA TRP A 280 -7.83 9.53 -22.22
C TRP A 280 -6.73 10.29 -22.94
N LEU A 281 -6.41 9.96 -24.19
CA LEU A 281 -5.43 10.72 -24.98
C LEU A 281 -5.87 12.18 -25.15
N ASN A 282 -4.90 13.09 -25.05
CA ASN A 282 -5.05 14.49 -25.39
C ASN A 282 -5.33 14.68 -26.89
N GLU A 283 -5.90 15.84 -27.25
CA GLU A 283 -6.33 16.12 -28.63
C GLU A 283 -5.16 16.12 -29.63
N ALA A 284 -4.01 16.69 -29.25
CA ALA A 284 -2.83 16.74 -30.10
C ALA A 284 -2.32 15.34 -30.48
N GLU A 285 -2.32 14.41 -29.53
CA GLU A 285 -1.86 13.04 -29.69
C GLU A 285 -2.85 12.21 -30.51
N ARG A 286 -4.16 12.48 -30.40
CA ARG A 286 -5.17 11.89 -31.30
C ARG A 286 -4.97 12.35 -32.74
N ILE A 287 -4.73 13.64 -32.95
CA ILE A 287 -4.44 14.20 -34.29
C ILE A 287 -3.17 13.56 -34.86
N ARG A 288 -2.10 13.51 -34.07
CA ARG A 288 -0.82 12.90 -34.44
C ARG A 288 -0.99 11.43 -34.80
N PHE A 289 -1.72 10.66 -33.99
CA PHE A 289 -2.01 9.25 -34.29
C PHE A 289 -2.80 9.08 -35.60
N ASN A 290 -3.83 9.91 -35.83
CA ASN A 290 -4.63 9.84 -37.05
C ASN A 290 -3.81 10.16 -38.31
N GLN A 291 -2.92 11.16 -38.25
CA GLN A 291 -2.01 11.46 -39.36
C GLN A 291 -1.08 10.28 -39.66
N LEU A 292 -0.50 9.66 -38.62
CA LEU A 292 0.34 8.47 -38.79
C LEU A 292 -0.44 7.28 -39.36
N ASN A 293 -1.72 7.14 -38.99
CA ASN A 293 -2.57 6.09 -39.52
C ASN A 293 -2.89 6.27 -41.01
N ILE A 294 -3.10 7.51 -41.46
CA ILE A 294 -3.27 7.83 -42.88
C ILE A 294 -2.00 7.50 -43.65
N LEU A 295 -0.84 7.99 -43.19
CA LEU A 295 0.46 7.76 -43.83
C LEU A 295 0.80 6.26 -43.97
N LYS A 296 0.49 5.45 -42.94
CA LYS A 296 0.71 4.00 -42.99
C LYS A 296 -0.36 3.23 -43.76
N GLY A 297 -1.60 3.72 -43.77
CA GLY A 297 -2.69 3.18 -44.57
C GLY A 297 -2.46 3.38 -46.07
N GLU A 298 -1.89 4.51 -46.48
CA GLU A 298 -1.52 4.79 -47.87
C GLU A 298 -0.34 3.93 -48.35
N SER A 299 0.61 3.60 -47.45
CA SER A 299 1.76 2.73 -47.76
C SER A 299 1.41 1.25 -48.01
N LEU A 300 0.18 0.82 -47.74
CA LEU A 300 -0.31 -0.54 -48.01
C LEU A 300 -1.00 -0.69 -49.38
N TYR A 301 -1.13 0.41 -50.13
CA TYR A 301 -1.74 0.46 -51.47
C TYR A 301 -0.73 0.82 -52.59
N VAL A 302 0.58 0.71 -52.32
CA VAL A 302 1.65 0.85 -53.32
C VAL A 302 2.46 -0.43 -53.42
#